data_AF-A0AAD5IKY1-F1
#
_entry.id   AF-A0AAD5IKY1-F1
#
_cell.length_a   1.000
_cell.length_b   1.000
_cell.length_c   1.000
_cell.angle_alpha   90.00
_cell.angle_beta   90.00
_cell.angle_gamma   90.00
#
_symmetry.space_group_name_H-M   'P 1'
#
loop_
_entity.id
_entity.type
_entity.pdbx_description
1 polymer ?
#
loop_
_entity_poly.entity_id
_entity_poly.type
_entity_poly.pdbx_seq_one_letter_code
_entity_poly.pdbx_strand_id
1 'polypeptide(L)'
;MTPSLMNILKDNTLTGDNYVTWKRKIGLLLQSEKHKFVLTTPKPPAPNNESSIMCRDEYEQWKTSDDMAKCYIMATISDVLQQQHEGMESAADIMMSLEEMFAMKSRTTKREAVTAFMNLRMKPGQAVKIT
;
A
#
# COMPACT_ATOMS: atom_id res chain seq x y z
N MET A 1 20.86 -20.47 -6.48
CA MET A 1 20.24 -20.21 -5.17
C MET A 1 19.01 -19.34 -5.42
N THR A 2 17.83 -19.80 -5.03
CA THR A 2 16.65 -18.94 -4.99
C THR A 2 16.84 -17.94 -3.85
N PRO A 3 16.58 -16.63 -4.04
CA PRO A 3 16.61 -15.68 -2.94
C PRO A 3 15.60 -16.11 -1.88
N SER A 4 15.99 -16.07 -0.60
CA SER A 4 15.05 -16.24 0.51
C SER A 4 13.93 -15.21 0.39
N LEU A 5 12.69 -15.62 0.68
CA LEU A 5 11.53 -14.73 0.76
C LEU A 5 11.82 -13.51 1.64
N MET A 6 12.55 -13.68 2.75
CA MET A 6 12.96 -12.55 3.61
C MET A 6 13.85 -11.52 2.90
N ASN A 7 14.73 -11.96 1.99
CA ASN A 7 15.58 -11.04 1.23
C ASN A 7 14.74 -10.23 0.23
N ILE A 8 13.79 -10.90 -0.43
CA ILE A 8 12.83 -10.23 -1.32
C ILE A 8 12.00 -9.22 -0.53
N LEU A 9 11.58 -9.52 0.70
CA LEU A 9 10.82 -8.58 1.52
C LEU A 9 11.65 -7.35 1.90
N LYS A 10 12.89 -7.54 2.37
CA LYS A 10 13.78 -6.43 2.76
C LYS A 10 14.08 -5.47 1.61
N ASP A 11 14.37 -6.00 0.43
CA ASP A 11 14.66 -5.20 -0.77
C ASP A 11 13.44 -4.43 -1.31
N ASN A 12 12.26 -4.73 -0.78
CA ASN A 12 10.99 -4.12 -1.17
C ASN A 12 10.41 -3.22 -0.08
N THR A 13 11.26 -2.54 0.69
CA THR A 13 10.81 -1.60 1.72
C THR A 13 10.16 -0.36 1.11
N LEU A 14 8.95 -0.02 1.56
CA LEU A 14 8.27 1.25 1.27
C LEU A 14 8.92 2.37 2.09
N THR A 15 9.66 3.24 1.42
CA THR A 15 10.35 4.40 2.03
C THR A 15 9.63 5.72 1.77
N GLY A 16 8.64 5.70 0.87
CA GLY A 16 7.74 6.81 0.63
C GLY A 16 7.48 7.02 -0.86
N ASP A 17 8.45 7.64 -1.54
CA ASP A 17 8.33 8.02 -2.96
C ASP A 17 8.22 6.82 -3.91
N ASN A 18 8.60 5.63 -3.43
CA ASN A 18 8.54 4.40 -4.19
C ASN A 18 7.17 3.69 -4.15
N TYR A 19 6.12 4.31 -3.60
CA TYR A 19 4.79 3.69 -3.41
C TYR A 19 4.25 2.96 -4.66
N VAL A 20 4.30 3.58 -5.84
CA VAL A 20 3.76 2.98 -7.07
C VAL A 20 4.52 1.68 -7.42
N THR A 21 5.84 1.72 -7.34
CA THR A 21 6.70 0.56 -7.60
C THR A 21 6.50 -0.51 -6.52
N TRP A 22 6.48 -0.10 -5.26
CA TRP A 22 6.23 -0.96 -4.10
C TRP A 22 4.89 -1.69 -4.21
N LYS A 23 3.80 -0.98 -4.47
CA LYS A 23 2.44 -1.51 -4.67
C LYS A 23 2.39 -2.60 -5.74
N ARG A 24 3.10 -2.39 -6.86
CA ARG A 24 3.19 -3.40 -7.91
C ARG A 24 3.92 -4.67 -7.43
N LYS A 25 5.04 -4.51 -6.71
CA LYS A 25 5.85 -5.64 -6.24
C LYS A 25 5.12 -6.44 -5.15
N ILE A 26 4.54 -5.79 -4.15
CA ILE A 26 3.75 -6.48 -3.11
C ILE A 26 2.53 -7.16 -3.72
N GLY A 27 1.87 -6.53 -4.70
CA GLY A 27 0.75 -7.13 -5.42
C GLY A 27 1.11 -8.39 -6.23
N LEU A 28 2.35 -8.48 -6.74
CA LEU A 28 2.87 -9.70 -7.39
C LEU A 28 3.21 -10.78 -6.36
N LEU A 29 3.81 -10.40 -5.23
CA LEU A 29 4.11 -11.33 -4.14
C LEU A 29 2.84 -11.95 -3.57
N LEU A 30 1.83 -11.15 -3.24
CA LEU A 30 0.56 -11.66 -2.73
C LEU A 30 -0.16 -12.53 -3.76
N GLN A 31 0.04 -12.28 -5.06
CA GLN A 31 -0.51 -13.12 -6.12
C GLN A 31 0.19 -14.48 -6.17
N SER A 32 1.53 -14.53 -6.07
CA SER A 32 2.28 -15.79 -6.10
C SER A 32 1.95 -16.67 -4.89
N GLU A 33 1.75 -16.05 -3.73
CA GLU A 33 1.36 -16.73 -2.49
C GLU A 33 -0.16 -16.99 -2.38
N LYS A 34 -0.95 -16.62 -3.40
CA LYS A 34 -2.41 -16.81 -3.46
C LYS A 34 -3.22 -16.09 -2.37
N HIS A 35 -2.70 -14.99 -1.83
CA HIS A 35 -3.37 -14.20 -0.80
C HIS A 35 -3.95 -12.88 -1.32
N LYS A 36 -3.64 -12.48 -2.56
CA LYS A 36 -4.06 -11.16 -3.10
C LYS A 36 -5.57 -10.89 -3.03
N PHE A 37 -6.39 -11.93 -3.11
CA PHE A 37 -7.85 -11.78 -3.15
C PHE A 37 -8.43 -11.08 -1.92
N VAL A 38 -7.80 -11.20 -0.74
CA VAL A 38 -8.27 -10.56 0.50
C VAL A 38 -8.22 -9.04 0.46
N LEU A 39 -7.47 -8.46 -0.48
CA LEU A 39 -7.42 -7.00 -0.69
C LEU A 39 -8.65 -6.44 -1.40
N THR A 40 -9.43 -7.29 -2.06
CA THR A 40 -10.58 -6.89 -2.90
C THR A 40 -11.88 -7.58 -2.51
N THR A 41 -11.78 -8.77 -1.92
CA THR A 41 -12.94 -9.57 -1.52
C THR A 41 -13.29 -9.24 -0.07
N PRO A 42 -14.55 -8.88 0.23
CA PRO A 42 -14.97 -8.61 1.60
C PRO A 42 -14.81 -9.85 2.49
N LYS A 43 -14.58 -9.61 3.78
CA LYS A 43 -14.54 -10.66 4.79
C LYS A 43 -15.85 -11.46 4.81
N PRO A 44 -15.80 -12.80 4.73
CA PRO A 44 -16.99 -13.64 4.89
C PRO A 44 -17.68 -13.42 6.25
N PRO A 45 -18.99 -13.62 6.34
CA PRO A 45 -19.70 -13.58 7.62
C PRO A 45 -19.09 -14.57 8.61
N ALA A 46 -18.97 -14.16 9.87
CA ALA A 46 -18.49 -15.04 10.92
C ALA A 46 -19.46 -16.23 11.08
N PRO A 47 -18.97 -17.48 11.05
CA PRO A 47 -19.83 -18.63 11.19
C PRO A 47 -20.44 -18.70 12.59
N ASN A 48 -21.67 -19.19 12.66
CA ASN A 48 -22.41 -19.48 13.89
C ASN A 48 -22.61 -21.00 14.05
N ASN A 49 -23.30 -21.42 15.12
CA ASN A 49 -23.53 -22.85 15.41
C ASN A 49 -24.26 -23.60 14.28
N GLU A 50 -25.09 -22.91 13.50
CA GLU A 50 -25.86 -23.46 12.38
C GLU A 50 -25.10 -23.45 11.05
N SER A 51 -23.93 -22.81 11.02
CA SER A 51 -23.14 -22.68 9.79
C SER A 51 -22.57 -24.03 9.37
N SER A 52 -22.71 -24.31 8.07
CA SER A 52 -22.13 -25.50 7.44
C SER A 52 -20.61 -25.54 7.61
N ILE A 53 -20.04 -26.74 7.49
CA ILE A 53 -18.59 -26.95 7.49
C ILE A 53 -17.93 -26.08 6.40
N MET A 54 -18.50 -26.06 5.20
CA MET A 54 -17.99 -25.25 4.09
C MET A 54 -17.92 -23.75 4.42
N CYS A 55 -18.93 -23.19 5.08
CA CYS A 55 -18.91 -21.78 5.49
C CYS A 55 -17.82 -21.49 6.53
N ARG A 56 -17.58 -22.43 7.45
CA ARG A 56 -16.52 -22.32 8.46
C ARG A 56 -15.14 -22.38 7.80
N ASP A 57 -14.94 -23.32 6.88
CA ASP A 57 -13.69 -23.49 6.15
C ASP A 57 -13.37 -22.26 5.28
N GLU A 58 -14.38 -21.70 4.61
CA GLU A 58 -14.23 -20.46 3.82
C GLU A 58 -13.81 -19.28 4.70
N TYR A 59 -14.46 -19.09 5.84
CA TYR A 59 -14.10 -18.03 6.79
C TYR A 59 -12.66 -18.17 7.29
N GLU A 60 -12.26 -19.38 7.69
CA GLU A 60 -10.93 -19.65 8.22
C GLU A 60 -9.85 -19.49 7.14
N GLN A 61 -10.11 -19.95 5.92
CA GLN A 61 -9.22 -19.78 4.78
C GLN A 61 -9.03 -18.30 4.42
N TRP A 62 -10.13 -17.53 4.41
CA TRP A 62 -10.06 -16.09 4.18
C TRP A 62 -9.26 -15.41 5.28
N LYS A 63 -9.53 -15.73 6.56
CA LYS A 63 -8.83 -15.15 7.71
C LYS A 63 -7.33 -15.43 7.70
N THR A 64 -6.97 -16.68 7.43
CA THR A 64 -5.55 -17.09 7.27
C THR A 64 -4.87 -16.32 6.15
N SER A 65 -5.56 -16.13 5.02
CA SER A 65 -5.00 -15.39 3.88
C SER A 65 -4.85 -13.89 4.18
N ASP A 66 -5.79 -13.29 4.90
CA ASP A 66 -5.73 -11.89 5.33
C ASP A 66 -4.59 -11.66 6.32
N ASP A 67 -4.42 -12.55 7.30
CA ASP A 67 -3.31 -12.47 8.26
C ASP A 67 -1.94 -12.61 7.55
N MET A 68 -1.82 -13.52 6.58
CA MET A 68 -0.60 -13.65 5.77
C MET A 68 -0.35 -12.40 4.90
N ALA A 69 -1.38 -11.88 4.25
CA ALA A 69 -1.25 -10.65 3.45
C ALA A 69 -0.83 -9.46 4.33
N LYS A 70 -1.39 -9.35 5.53
CA LYS A 70 -1.00 -8.34 6.52
C LYS A 70 0.47 -8.47 6.91
N CYS A 71 0.95 -9.68 7.21
CA CYS A 71 2.36 -9.94 7.51
C CYS A 71 3.28 -9.49 6.36
N TYR A 72 2.94 -9.80 5.11
CA TYR A 72 3.73 -9.39 3.96
C TYR A 72 3.77 -7.87 3.76
N ILE A 73 2.63 -7.19 3.90
CA ILE A 73 2.58 -5.74 3.80
C ILE A 73 3.41 -5.11 4.92
N MET A 74 3.19 -5.52 6.18
CA MET A 74 3.91 -4.99 7.33
C MET A 74 5.43 -5.21 7.21
N ALA A 75 5.87 -6.40 6.79
CA ALA A 75 7.28 -6.72 6.59
C ALA A 75 7.96 -5.91 5.47
N THR A 76 7.19 -5.25 4.59
CA THR A 76 7.70 -4.48 3.45
C THR A 76 7.45 -2.99 3.56
N ILE A 77 7.01 -2.49 4.72
CA ILE A 77 6.93 -1.05 5.00
C ILE A 77 7.94 -0.64 6.07
N SER A 78 8.35 0.62 6.07
CA SER A 78 9.28 1.15 7.07
C SER A 78 8.73 1.06 8.49
N ASP A 79 9.61 1.01 9.49
CA ASP A 79 9.22 0.90 10.91
C ASP A 79 8.23 2.00 11.35
N VAL A 80 8.38 3.22 10.83
CA VAL A 80 7.46 4.34 11.08
C VAL A 80 6.05 4.03 10.55
N LEU A 81 5.97 3.47 9.35
CA LEU A 81 4.68 3.06 8.77
C LEU A 81 4.11 1.83 9.48
N GLN A 82 4.94 0.88 9.91
CA GLN A 82 4.49 -0.25 10.72
C GLN A 82 3.79 0.23 11.99
N GLN A 83 4.44 1.12 12.77
CA GLN A 83 3.85 1.68 14.00
C GLN A 83 2.53 2.39 13.74
N GLN A 84 2.42 3.14 12.64
CA GLN A 84 1.19 3.84 12.29
C GLN A 84 0.02 2.90 11.91
N HIS A 85 0.30 1.69 11.43
CA HIS A 85 -0.71 0.76 10.90
C HIS A 85 -0.90 -0.50 11.76
N GLU A 86 -0.20 -0.62 12.89
CA GLU A 86 -0.22 -1.82 13.76
C GLU A 86 -1.64 -2.21 14.23
N GLY A 87 -2.47 -1.21 14.54
CA GLY A 87 -3.83 -1.38 15.03
C GLY A 87 -4.90 -1.64 13.95
N MET A 88 -4.55 -1.68 12.66
CA MET A 88 -5.54 -1.90 11.60
C MET A 88 -5.94 -3.37 11.50
N GLU A 89 -7.23 -3.63 11.28
CA GLU A 89 -7.79 -4.98 11.40
C GLU A 89 -7.44 -5.89 10.23
N SER A 90 -7.46 -5.38 9.00
CA SER A 90 -7.24 -6.18 7.78
C SER A 90 -6.07 -5.69 6.91
N ALA A 91 -5.58 -6.57 6.03
CA ALA A 91 -4.60 -6.19 5.02
C ALA A 91 -5.16 -5.13 4.04
N ALA A 92 -6.47 -5.20 3.76
CA ALA A 92 -7.16 -4.24 2.89
C ALA A 92 -7.18 -2.83 3.50
N ASP A 93 -7.43 -2.70 4.81
CA ASP A 93 -7.44 -1.41 5.51
C ASP A 93 -6.06 -0.74 5.46
N ILE A 94 -5.01 -1.53 5.70
CA ILE A 94 -3.62 -1.04 5.62
C ILE A 94 -3.31 -0.58 4.20
N MET A 95 -3.68 -1.38 3.19
CA MET A 95 -3.43 -1.04 1.80
C MET A 95 -4.17 0.24 1.37
N MET A 96 -5.40 0.42 1.83
CA MET A 96 -6.22 1.60 1.57
C MET A 96 -5.64 2.86 2.23
N SER A 97 -5.25 2.77 3.51
CA SER A 97 -4.59 3.87 4.23
C SER A 97 -3.29 4.31 3.54
N LEU A 98 -2.45 3.34 3.14
CA LEU A 98 -1.22 3.64 2.40
C LEU A 98 -1.54 4.31 1.05
N GLU A 99 -2.56 3.83 0.33
CA GLU A 99 -2.99 4.46 -0.93
C GLU A 99 -3.42 5.90 -0.74
N GLU A 100 -4.23 6.19 0.28
CA GLU A 100 -4.67 7.55 0.58
C GLU A 100 -3.50 8.47 0.94
N MET A 101 -2.59 8.00 1.81
CA MET A 101 -1.42 8.76 2.24
C MET A 101 -0.53 9.17 1.07
N PHE A 102 -0.24 8.25 0.15
CA PHE A 102 0.66 8.50 -0.98
C PHE A 102 -0.04 9.15 -2.18
N ALA A 103 -1.33 8.90 -2.38
CA ALA A 103 -2.13 9.64 -3.37
C ALA A 103 -2.27 11.12 -2.97
N MET A 104 -2.48 11.41 -1.69
CA MET A 104 -2.56 12.78 -1.19
C MET A 104 -1.23 13.51 -1.35
N LYS A 105 -0.11 12.89 -0.97
CA LYS A 105 1.24 13.45 -1.20
C LYS A 105 1.47 13.80 -2.67
N SER A 106 1.15 12.89 -3.60
CA SER A 106 1.29 13.16 -5.04
C SER A 106 0.47 14.37 -5.51
N ARG A 107 -0.75 14.54 -5.00
CA ARG A 107 -1.62 15.69 -5.34
C ARG A 107 -1.04 17.01 -4.79
N THR A 108 -0.57 17.01 -3.55
CA THR A 108 0.02 18.18 -2.90
C THR A 108 1.30 18.63 -3.62
N THR A 109 2.23 17.72 -3.88
CA THR A 109 3.48 18.04 -4.60
C THR A 109 3.21 18.62 -5.99
N LYS A 110 2.21 18.10 -6.72
CA LYS A 110 1.81 18.66 -8.02
C LYS A 110 1.28 20.09 -7.90
N ARG A 111 0.46 20.37 -6.89
CA ARG A 111 -0.09 21.72 -6.65
C ARG A 111 1.02 22.71 -6.28
N GLU A 112 1.97 22.30 -5.44
CA GLU A 112 3.13 23.11 -5.06
C GLU A 112 4.00 23.44 -6.27
N ALA A 113 4.30 22.44 -7.12
CA ALA A 113 5.09 22.65 -8.33
C ALA A 113 4.42 23.64 -9.31
N VAL A 114 3.10 23.52 -9.52
CA VAL A 114 2.34 24.47 -10.36
C VAL A 114 2.36 25.87 -9.75
N THR A 115 2.18 25.99 -8.43
CA THR A 115 2.20 27.27 -7.72
C THR A 115 3.58 27.93 -7.82
N ALA A 116 4.66 27.17 -7.59
CA ALA A 116 6.03 27.65 -7.75
C ALA A 116 6.31 28.10 -9.19
N PHE A 117 5.86 27.33 -10.19
CA PHE A 117 5.99 27.71 -11.60
C PHE A 117 5.25 29.01 -11.94
N MET A 118 4.02 29.19 -11.44
CA MET A 118 3.27 30.43 -11.62
C MET A 118 3.98 31.61 -10.94
N ASN A 119 4.48 31.43 -9.72
CA ASN A 119 5.21 32.47 -8.99
C ASN A 119 6.54 32.84 -9.66
N LEU A 120 7.21 31.90 -10.32
CA LEU A 120 8.40 32.18 -11.15
C LEU A 120 8.06 33.01 -12.39
N ARG A 121 6.89 32.79 -13.02
CA ARG A 121 6.40 33.63 -14.12
C ARG A 121 5.94 35.01 -13.66
N MET A 122 5.53 35.16 -12.41
CA MET A 122 5.05 36.42 -11.82
C MET A 122 6.16 37.29 -11.20
N LYS A 123 7.41 37.27 -11.71
CA LYS A 123 8.35 38.37 -11.44
C LYS A 123 7.96 39.58 -12.28
N PRO A 124 7.47 40.70 -11.70
CA PRO A 124 7.19 41.91 -12.47
C PRO A 124 8.50 42.56 -12.88
N GLY A 125 8.72 42.76 -14.18
CA GLY A 125 9.68 43.76 -14.67
C GLY A 125 11.09 43.31 -15.08
N GLN A 126 11.37 42.01 -15.29
CA GLN A 126 12.66 41.64 -15.89
C GLN A 126 12.61 41.82 -17.41
N ALA A 127 12.99 43.02 -17.87
CA ALA A 127 13.14 43.34 -19.28
C ALA A 127 14.14 42.36 -19.92
N VAL A 128 13.68 41.64 -20.95
CA VAL A 128 14.54 40.83 -21.81
C VAL A 128 15.45 41.80 -22.56
N LYS A 129 16.72 41.89 -22.15
CA LYS A 129 17.74 42.60 -22.92
C LYS A 129 18.04 41.80 -24.18
N ILE A 130 17.52 42.27 -25.30
CA ILE A 130 17.96 41.84 -26.63
C ILE A 130 19.26 42.60 -26.88
N THR A 131 20.38 41.89 -27.03
CA THR A 131 21.68 42.45 -27.44
C THR A 131 22.09 41.77 -28.73
#